data_AF-A0A5J4WGY1-F1
#
_entry.id   AF-A0A5J4WGY1-F1
#
_cell.length_a   1.000
_cell.length_b   1.000
_cell.length_c   1.000
_cell.angle_alpha   90.00
_cell.angle_beta   90.00
_cell.angle_gamma   90.00
#
_symmetry.space_group_name_H-M   'P 1'
#
loop_
_entity.id
_entity.type
_entity.pdbx_description
1 polymer ?
#
loop_
_entity_poly.entity_id
_entity_poly.type
_entity_poly.pdbx_seq_one_letter_code
_entity_poly.pdbx_strand_id
1 'polypeptide(L)'
;MNSEDLETKIEDNSIRDGFPKQTRQSSDLLLLIESLEHLNEQELKDALLNLFIVITTSPEGLQIQSEEILDKISKVYFNQKKAELQTLCLNILISLNCRSTPHPQDANAEFLCQTLIHSLISPNKATCEASCRIIIDAAKQMKKIRLIL
;
A
#
# COMPACT_ATOMS: atom_id res chain seq x y z
N MET A 1 -42.35 -17.19 -52.37
CA MET A 1 -41.27 -17.08 -53.39
C MET A 1 -40.30 -16.01 -52.88
N ASN A 2 -39.07 -16.27 -52.48
CA ASN A 2 -38.22 -17.45 -52.61
C ASN A 2 -37.37 -17.66 -51.35
N SER A 3 -37.14 -18.95 -51.08
CA SER A 3 -36.10 -19.54 -50.22
C SER A 3 -34.78 -19.62 -51.01
N GLU A 4 -33.71 -20.07 -50.33
CA GLU A 4 -32.34 -20.36 -50.82
C GLU A 4 -31.36 -19.20 -50.52
N ASP A 5 -30.36 -19.30 -49.65
CA ASP A 5 -29.71 -20.48 -49.06
C ASP A 5 -29.16 -20.20 -47.64
N LEU A 6 -29.38 -21.22 -46.81
CA LEU A 6 -28.74 -21.50 -45.54
C LEU A 6 -27.27 -21.94 -45.80
N GLU A 7 -26.43 -21.91 -44.77
CA GLU A 7 -25.01 -22.35 -44.70
C GLU A 7 -24.00 -21.20 -44.88
N THR A 8 -23.06 -20.89 -43.98
CA THR A 8 -22.38 -21.69 -42.96
C THR A 8 -21.52 -20.76 -42.07
N LYS A 9 -21.24 -21.24 -40.84
CA LYS A 9 -20.15 -20.84 -39.91
C LYS A 9 -20.38 -19.60 -39.03
N ILE A 10 -21.10 -19.83 -37.93
CA ILE A 10 -20.81 -19.19 -36.64
C ILE A 10 -19.70 -20.01 -35.97
N GLU A 11 -18.47 -19.61 -36.19
CA GLU A 11 -17.22 -19.97 -35.49
C GLU A 11 -16.26 -18.81 -35.86
N ASP A 12 -15.51 -18.13 -35.01
CA ASP A 12 -15.07 -18.37 -33.66
C ASP A 12 -14.40 -17.05 -33.18
N ASN A 13 -14.37 -16.84 -31.87
CA ASN A 13 -13.42 -15.98 -31.14
C ASN A 13 -13.29 -14.48 -31.49
N SER A 14 -14.04 -13.65 -30.74
CA SER A 14 -13.43 -12.44 -30.15
C SER A 14 -14.12 -12.07 -28.84
N ILE A 15 -13.89 -12.86 -27.79
CA ILE A 15 -13.99 -12.36 -26.42
C ILE A 15 -12.83 -11.37 -26.23
N ARG A 16 -12.98 -10.16 -26.77
CA ARG A 16 -12.05 -9.06 -26.57
C ARG A 16 -12.39 -8.36 -25.26
N ASP A 17 -11.49 -8.56 -24.30
CA ASP A 17 -11.03 -7.56 -23.34
C ASP A 17 -12.12 -6.73 -22.64
N GLY A 18 -12.82 -7.38 -21.71
CA GLY A 18 -13.80 -6.74 -20.83
C GLY A 18 -13.38 -6.61 -19.37
N PHE A 19 -12.09 -6.75 -19.02
CA PHE A 19 -11.64 -6.53 -17.64
C PHE A 19 -10.76 -5.27 -17.56
N PRO A 20 -11.16 -4.25 -16.78
CA PRO A 20 -10.43 -2.99 -16.72
C PRO A 20 -9.04 -3.22 -16.12
N LYS A 21 -8.01 -2.56 -16.66
CA LYS A 21 -6.61 -2.61 -16.17
C LYS A 21 -6.47 -2.44 -14.63
N GLN A 22 -7.47 -1.80 -14.01
CA GLN A 22 -7.58 -1.59 -12.57
C GLN A 22 -7.71 -2.89 -11.75
N THR A 23 -8.42 -3.91 -12.23
CA THR A 23 -8.61 -5.18 -11.50
C THR A 23 -7.38 -6.07 -11.49
N ARG A 24 -6.50 -5.95 -12.51
CA ARG A 24 -5.21 -6.67 -12.53
C ARG A 24 -4.17 -6.03 -11.61
N GLN A 25 -4.14 -4.69 -11.56
CA GLN A 25 -3.23 -3.99 -10.64
C GLN A 25 -3.57 -4.26 -9.18
N SER A 26 -4.86 -4.44 -8.82
CA SER A 26 -5.22 -4.79 -7.45
C SER A 26 -4.86 -6.24 -7.11
N SER A 27 -5.03 -7.19 -8.04
CA SER A 27 -4.70 -8.60 -7.78
C SER A 27 -3.19 -8.82 -7.61
N ASP A 28 -2.37 -8.17 -8.44
CA ASP A 28 -0.91 -8.30 -8.36
C ASP A 28 -0.36 -7.64 -7.08
N LEU A 29 -0.97 -6.52 -6.65
CA LEU A 29 -0.64 -5.88 -5.38
C LEU A 29 -1.00 -6.77 -4.19
N LEU A 30 -2.19 -7.38 -4.19
CA LEU A 30 -2.64 -8.32 -3.15
C LEU A 30 -1.68 -9.51 -3.02
N LEU A 31 -1.35 -10.15 -4.14
CA LEU A 31 -0.40 -11.26 -4.15
C LEU A 31 0.98 -10.85 -3.62
N LEU A 32 1.45 -9.65 -3.98
CA LEU A 32 2.69 -9.10 -3.44
C LEU A 32 2.60 -8.95 -1.91
N ILE A 33 1.52 -8.33 -1.41
CA ILE A 33 1.28 -8.11 0.03
C ILE A 33 1.28 -9.44 0.78
N GLU A 34 0.53 -10.44 0.30
CA GLU A 34 0.45 -11.76 0.91
C GLU A 34 1.83 -12.42 1.04
N SER A 35 2.70 -12.23 0.04
CA SER A 35 4.03 -12.85 -0.01
C SER A 35 5.07 -12.22 0.93
N LEU A 36 4.87 -10.99 1.41
CA LEU A 36 5.93 -10.18 2.06
C LEU A 36 6.58 -10.87 3.26
N GLU A 37 5.83 -11.64 4.05
CA GLU A 37 6.34 -12.33 5.24
C GLU A 37 7.25 -13.53 4.92
N HIS A 38 7.22 -14.01 3.67
CA HIS A 38 7.97 -15.18 3.23
C HIS A 38 9.20 -14.84 2.39
N LEU A 39 9.35 -13.57 2.01
CA LEU A 39 10.48 -13.10 1.23
C LEU A 39 11.76 -13.11 2.06
N ASN A 40 12.88 -13.41 1.41
CA ASN A 40 14.17 -13.17 2.03
C ASN A 40 14.43 -11.66 2.16
N GLU A 41 15.48 -11.29 2.89
CA GLU A 41 15.71 -9.89 3.23
C GLU A 41 15.89 -8.95 2.03
N GLN A 42 16.60 -9.40 0.99
CA GLN A 42 16.85 -8.59 -0.20
C GLN A 42 15.57 -8.47 -1.03
N GLU A 43 14.86 -9.58 -1.22
CA GLU A 43 13.56 -9.60 -1.90
C GLU A 43 12.53 -8.73 -1.18
N LEU A 44 12.52 -8.79 0.15
CA LEU A 44 11.64 -7.98 0.98
C LEU A 44 11.96 -6.49 0.81
N LYS A 45 13.24 -6.12 0.82
CA LYS A 45 13.65 -4.74 0.57
C LYS A 45 13.13 -4.23 -0.77
N ASP A 46 13.34 -5.01 -1.83
CA ASP A 46 12.94 -4.64 -3.18
C ASP A 46 11.41 -4.56 -3.31
N ALA A 47 10.69 -5.50 -2.68
CA ALA A 47 9.23 -5.49 -2.60
C ALA A 47 8.68 -4.27 -1.87
N LEU A 48 9.26 -3.92 -0.71
CA LEU A 48 8.87 -2.73 0.07
C LEU A 48 9.15 -1.43 -0.70
N LEU A 49 10.28 -1.34 -1.40
CA LEU A 49 10.60 -0.19 -2.27
C LEU A 49 9.58 -0.05 -3.39
N ASN A 50 9.26 -1.16 -4.08
CA ASN A 50 8.26 -1.17 -5.14
C ASN A 50 6.89 -0.74 -4.62
N LEU A 51 6.47 -1.26 -3.47
CA LEU A 51 5.22 -0.89 -2.82
C LEU A 51 5.18 0.59 -2.43
N PHE A 52 6.28 1.10 -1.87
CA PHE A 52 6.41 2.52 -1.53
C PHE A 52 6.28 3.41 -2.77
N ILE A 53 6.93 3.05 -3.88
CA ILE A 53 6.81 3.76 -5.16
C ILE A 53 5.36 3.75 -5.64
N VAL A 54 4.71 2.59 -5.65
CA VAL A 54 3.30 2.46 -6.06
C VAL A 54 2.41 3.38 -5.21
N ILE A 55 2.58 3.38 -3.88
CA ILE A 55 1.76 4.19 -2.97
C ILE A 55 2.02 5.69 -3.15
N THR A 56 3.25 6.10 -3.40
CA THR A 56 3.60 7.53 -3.48
C THR A 56 3.36 8.14 -4.87
N THR A 57 3.35 7.32 -5.93
CA THR A 57 3.15 7.77 -7.31
C THR A 57 1.74 7.56 -7.84
N SER A 58 0.91 6.77 -7.14
CA SER A 58 -0.48 6.56 -7.53
C SER A 58 -1.31 7.86 -7.45
N PRO A 59 -2.25 8.10 -8.39
CA PRO A 59 -3.12 9.27 -8.34
C PRO A 59 -3.93 9.35 -7.04
N GLU A 60 -4.10 10.55 -6.49
CA GLU A 60 -4.98 10.82 -5.36
C GLU A 60 -6.42 10.34 -5.67
N GLY A 61 -7.00 9.52 -4.79
CA GLY A 61 -8.34 8.95 -4.97
C GLY A 61 -8.39 7.51 -5.49
N LEU A 62 -7.26 6.89 -5.84
CA LEU A 62 -7.22 5.44 -6.05
C LEU A 62 -7.44 4.75 -4.69
N GLN A 63 -8.54 3.99 -4.55
CA GLN A 63 -8.77 3.12 -3.40
C GLN A 63 -7.75 1.97 -3.44
N ILE A 64 -6.59 2.23 -2.85
CA ILE A 64 -5.68 1.18 -2.43
C ILE A 64 -6.34 0.53 -1.20
N GLN A 65 -6.40 -0.80 -1.14
CA GLN A 65 -6.95 -1.54 0.00
C GLN A 65 -6.09 -1.31 1.25
N SER A 66 -6.31 -0.17 1.90
CA SER A 66 -5.40 0.38 2.89
C SER A 66 -5.34 -0.48 4.15
N GLU A 67 -6.46 -1.07 4.58
CA GLU A 67 -6.54 -1.86 5.81
C GLU A 67 -5.67 -3.12 5.76
N GLU A 68 -5.74 -3.88 4.67
CA GLU A 68 -4.95 -5.10 4.52
C GLU A 68 -3.45 -4.82 4.37
N ILE A 69 -3.11 -3.75 3.65
CA ILE A 69 -1.71 -3.30 3.54
C ILE A 69 -1.19 -2.83 4.89
N LEU A 70 -2.00 -2.07 5.64
CA LEU A 70 -1.63 -1.60 6.97
C LEU A 70 -1.33 -2.76 7.91
N ASP A 71 -2.22 -3.74 8.01
CA ASP A 71 -2.01 -4.92 8.87
C ASP A 71 -0.73 -5.69 8.45
N LYS A 72 -0.59 -6.00 7.16
CA LYS A 72 0.53 -6.79 6.67
C LYS A 72 1.88 -6.07 6.83
N ILE A 73 1.95 -4.79 6.46
CA ILE A 73 3.19 -4.01 6.59
C ILE A 73 3.58 -3.82 8.04
N SER A 74 2.60 -3.75 8.94
CA SER A 74 2.84 -3.65 10.36
C SER A 74 3.40 -4.95 10.94
N LYS A 75 2.87 -6.11 10.53
CA LYS A 75 3.44 -7.42 10.86
C LYS A 75 4.89 -7.53 10.38
N VAL A 76 5.15 -7.12 9.14
CA VAL A 76 6.52 -7.06 8.60
C VAL A 76 7.39 -6.16 9.48
N TYR A 77 6.96 -4.94 9.78
CA TYR A 77 7.69 -4.01 10.66
C TYR A 77 8.10 -4.64 12.00
N PHE A 78 7.16 -5.28 12.70
CA PHE A 78 7.42 -5.89 14.02
C PHE A 78 8.32 -7.12 13.96
N ASN A 79 8.32 -7.84 12.83
CA ASN A 79 9.17 -9.01 12.62
C ASN A 79 10.60 -8.65 12.16
N GLN A 80 10.83 -7.44 11.67
CA GLN A 80 12.14 -7.01 11.19
C GLN A 80 13.05 -6.50 12.31
N LYS A 81 14.33 -6.86 12.24
CA LYS A 81 15.39 -6.35 13.14
C LYS A 81 16.25 -5.25 12.50
N LYS A 82 16.25 -5.18 11.17
CA LYS A 82 17.06 -4.20 10.43
C LYS A 82 16.34 -2.86 10.37
N ALA A 83 17.03 -1.82 10.83
CA ALA A 83 16.53 -0.46 10.83
C ALA A 83 16.10 0.01 9.44
N GLU A 84 16.83 -0.39 8.39
CA GLU A 84 16.48 -0.06 7.00
C GLU A 84 15.08 -0.58 6.61
N LEU A 85 14.80 -1.85 6.89
CA LEU A 85 13.50 -2.46 6.57
C LEU A 85 12.37 -1.89 7.44
N GLN A 86 12.63 -1.69 8.73
CA GLN A 86 11.69 -1.01 9.64
C GLN A 86 11.36 0.40 9.13
N THR A 87 12.37 1.14 8.67
CA THR A 87 12.22 2.49 8.11
C THR A 87 11.38 2.48 6.83
N LEU A 88 11.61 1.51 5.93
CA LEU A 88 10.79 1.34 4.73
C LEU A 88 9.33 1.04 5.06
N CYS A 89 9.08 0.16 6.03
CA CYS A 89 7.72 -0.12 6.49
C CYS A 89 7.05 1.13 7.05
N LEU A 90 7.74 1.92 7.88
CA LEU A 90 7.21 3.16 8.44
C LEU A 90 6.86 4.20 7.36
N ASN A 91 7.71 4.34 6.34
CA ASN A 91 7.44 5.21 5.20
C ASN A 91 6.17 4.81 4.45
N ILE A 92 5.95 3.51 4.25
CA ILE A 92 4.74 2.96 3.62
C ILE A 92 3.51 3.28 4.47
N LEU A 93 3.54 2.96 5.77
CA LEU A 93 2.43 3.16 6.69
C LEU A 93 2.01 4.64 6.77
N ILE A 94 2.97 5.56 6.88
CA ILE A 94 2.70 7.00 6.89
C ILE A 94 2.15 7.48 5.54
N SER A 95 2.70 7.00 4.42
CA SER A 95 2.23 7.41 3.09
C SER A 95 0.78 6.99 2.83
N LEU A 96 0.38 5.81 3.32
CA LEU A 96 -1.02 5.38 3.26
C LEU A 96 -1.92 6.28 4.09
N ASN A 97 -1.48 6.66 5.29
CA ASN A 97 -2.24 7.52 6.18
C ASN A 97 -2.42 8.93 5.62
N CYS A 98 -1.36 9.54 5.07
CA CYS A 98 -1.42 10.87 4.46
C CYS A 98 -2.40 10.97 3.28
N ARG A 99 -2.72 9.84 2.64
CA ARG A 99 -3.66 9.76 1.50
C ARG A 99 -5.08 9.36 1.92
N SER A 100 -5.27 8.90 3.15
CA SER A 100 -6.55 8.46 3.68
C SER A 100 -7.39 9.66 4.12
N THR A 101 -8.70 9.62 3.90
CA THR A 101 -9.61 10.64 4.42
C THR A 101 -9.81 10.39 5.92
N PRO A 102 -9.55 11.37 6.82
CA PRO A 102 -9.66 11.13 8.25
C PRO A 102 -11.09 10.71 8.64
N HIS A 103 -11.23 9.54 9.24
CA HIS A 103 -12.51 9.09 9.82
C HIS A 103 -12.39 9.04 11.36
N PRO A 104 -13.32 9.61 12.13
CA PRO A 104 -13.22 9.71 13.59
C PRO A 104 -13.29 8.38 14.37
N GLN A 105 -13.49 7.26 13.68
CA GLN A 105 -13.47 5.90 14.24
C GLN A 105 -12.42 5.01 13.54
N ASP A 106 -11.41 5.63 12.94
CA ASP A 106 -10.38 4.91 12.20
C ASP A 106 -9.43 4.19 13.15
N ALA A 107 -9.72 2.90 13.43
CA ALA A 107 -8.85 2.02 14.22
C ALA A 107 -7.43 1.93 13.62
N ASN A 108 -7.28 2.20 12.31
CA ASN A 108 -5.98 2.23 11.65
C ASN A 108 -5.14 3.44 12.08
N ALA A 109 -5.77 4.58 12.38
CA ALA A 109 -5.07 5.77 12.86
C ALA A 109 -4.48 5.53 14.26
N GLU A 110 -5.25 4.88 15.15
CA GLU A 110 -4.76 4.50 16.47
C GLU A 110 -3.59 3.51 16.38
N PHE A 111 -3.74 2.45 15.58
CA PHE A 111 -2.69 1.46 15.37
C PHE A 111 -1.41 2.09 14.79
N LEU A 112 -1.55 3.00 13.83
CA LEU A 112 -0.43 3.73 13.27
C LEU A 112 0.27 4.59 14.33
N CYS A 113 -0.49 5.32 15.15
CA CYS A 113 0.06 6.10 16.25
C CYS A 113 0.85 5.22 17.23
N GLN A 114 0.33 4.04 17.58
CA GLN A 114 1.04 3.08 18.43
C GLN A 114 2.35 2.59 17.78
N THR A 115 2.32 2.26 16.50
CA THR A 115 3.51 1.83 15.73
C THR A 115 4.56 2.93 15.68
N LEU A 116 4.14 4.19 15.50
CA LEU A 116 5.04 5.35 15.51
C LEU A 116 5.65 5.60 16.89
N ILE A 117 4.85 5.54 17.95
CA ILE A 117 5.34 5.67 19.33
C ILE A 117 6.37 4.58 19.63
N HIS A 118 6.07 3.33 19.28
CA HIS A 118 7.00 2.21 19.44
C HIS A 118 8.32 2.45 18.70
N SER A 119 8.25 3.02 17.50
CA SER A 119 9.44 3.32 16.70
C SER A 119 10.29 4.45 17.29
N LEU A 120 9.64 5.48 17.86
CA LEU A 120 10.29 6.60 18.52
C LEU A 120 11.03 6.18 19.80
N ILE A 121 10.49 5.22 20.53
CA ILE A 121 11.10 4.69 21.76
C ILE A 121 12.01 3.48 21.51
N SER A 122 12.25 3.13 20.24
CA SER A 122 13.07 1.98 19.87
C SER A 122 14.51 2.12 20.41
N PRO A 123 15.09 1.06 21.00
CA PRO A 123 16.48 1.06 21.42
C PRO A 123 17.45 1.08 20.23
N ASN A 124 16.97 0.79 19.01
CA ASN A 124 17.75 0.96 17.81
C ASN A 124 17.75 2.44 17.39
N LYS A 125 18.88 3.11 17.64
CA LYS A 125 19.08 4.53 17.33
C LYS A 125 18.75 4.88 15.88
N ALA A 126 19.10 4.02 14.91
CA ALA A 126 18.82 4.29 13.50
C ALA A 126 17.31 4.28 13.22
N THR A 127 16.57 3.34 13.80
CA THR A 127 15.09 3.29 13.71
C THR A 127 14.47 4.52 14.37
N CYS A 128 14.92 4.90 15.57
CA CYS A 128 14.45 6.07 16.29
C CYS A 128 14.65 7.36 15.47
N GLU A 129 15.87 7.62 15.00
CA GLU A 129 16.19 8.81 14.21
C GLU A 129 15.43 8.85 12.88
N ALA A 130 15.29 7.71 12.21
CA ALA A 130 14.49 7.61 11.00
C ALA A 130 13.03 7.96 11.27
N SER A 131 12.45 7.42 12.34
CA SER A 131 11.07 7.70 12.75
C SER A 131 10.83 9.18 13.02
N CYS A 132 11.76 9.84 13.72
CA CYS A 132 11.70 11.28 13.95
C CYS A 132 11.66 12.06 12.62
N ARG A 133 12.52 11.72 11.67
CA ARG A 133 12.55 12.38 10.35
C ARG A 133 11.24 12.17 9.59
N ILE A 134 10.72 10.94 9.53
CA ILE A 134 9.50 10.62 8.79
C ILE A 134 8.30 11.37 9.39
N ILE A 135 8.18 11.43 10.72
CA ILE A 135 7.10 12.19 11.38
C ILE A 135 7.21 13.68 11.07
N ILE A 136 8.41 14.25 11.15
CA ILE A 136 8.63 15.66 10.80
C ILE A 136 8.23 15.92 9.34
N ASP A 137 8.59 15.03 8.42
CA ASP A 137 8.28 15.20 7.00
C ASP A 137 6.79 15.00 6.71
N ALA A 138 6.13 14.05 7.37
CA ALA A 138 4.68 13.91 7.34
C ALA A 138 3.98 15.18 7.84
N ALA A 139 4.43 15.74 8.97
CA ALA A 139 3.90 16.99 9.50
C ALA A 139 4.11 18.19 8.57
N LYS A 140 5.25 18.25 7.87
CA LYS A 140 5.48 19.28 6.83
C LYS A 140 4.58 19.10 5.62
N GLN A 141 4.20 17.87 5.26
CA GLN A 141 3.29 17.58 4.15
C GLN A 141 1.84 17.86 4.52
N MET A 142 1.50 17.78 5.82
CA MET A 142 0.23 18.26 6.39
C MET A 142 0.11 19.80 6.37
N LYS A 143 0.38 20.46 5.23
CA LYS A 143 0.14 21.91 4.97
C LYS A 143 -1.33 22.31 4.96
N LYS A 144 -2.18 21.60 5.72
CA LYS A 144 -3.51 22.02 6.17
C LYS A 144 -3.80 21.40 7.53
N ILE A 145 -2.96 21.64 8.54
CA ILE A 145 -3.51 21.77 9.89
C ILE A 145 -4.40 23.02 9.84
N ARG A 146 -5.64 22.87 9.36
CA ARG A 146 -6.71 23.73 9.83
C ARG A 146 -6.74 23.46 11.32
N LEU A 147 -6.35 24.47 12.09
CA LEU A 147 -6.71 24.59 13.50
C LEU A 147 -8.13 24.03 13.68
N ILE A 148 -8.22 22.83 14.24
CA ILE A 148 -9.37 22.43 15.03
C ILE A 148 -8.90 22.67 16.46
N LEU A 149 -8.89 23.95 16.82
CA LEU A 149 -9.14 24.42 18.18
C LEU A 149 -10.46 25.16 18.13
#